data_AF-A0A447TBM1-F1
#
_entry.id   AF-A0A447TBM1-F1
#
_cell.length_a   1.000
_cell.length_b   1.000
_cell.length_c   1.000
_cell.angle_alpha   90.00
_cell.angle_beta   90.00
_cell.angle_gamma   90.00
#
_symmetry.space_group_name_H-M   'P 1'
#
loop_
_entity.id
_entity.type
_entity.pdbx_description
1 polymer ?
#
loop_
_entity_poly.entity_id
_entity_poly.type
_entity_poly.pdbx_seq_one_letter_code
_entity_poly.pdbx_strand_id
1 'polypeptide(L)'
;MHYARTLLLDRAVANLQPGINSSQNYVLAVITEYDGSFDKYIQDFVKEVGPIFDALLQFVDGASKLIPVANNTAAFTAFIAKNDASQHDLNQGLYQAYDATVQTILASLP
;
A
#
# COMPACT_ATOMS: atom_id res chain seq x y z
N MET A 1 7.98 11.28 8.07
CA MET A 1 6.59 11.11 8.52
C MET A 1 6.05 9.92 7.73
N HIS A 2 5.50 8.91 8.39
CA HIS A 2 4.83 7.80 7.69
C HIS A 2 3.34 7.96 7.93
N TYR A 3 2.60 8.16 6.85
CA TYR A 3 1.15 8.20 6.88
C TYR A 3 0.64 7.02 6.08
N ALA A 4 -0.22 6.20 6.67
CA ALA A 4 -0.93 5.14 5.99
C ALA A 4 -2.42 5.25 6.29
N ARG A 5 -3.25 5.15 5.26
CA ARG A 5 -4.71 5.11 5.38
C ARG A 5 -5.25 3.90 4.64
N THR A 6 -6.06 3.11 5.33
CA THR A 6 -6.83 2.02 4.73
C THR A 6 -8.21 2.54 4.31
N LEU A 7 -8.63 2.16 3.10
CA LEU A 7 -9.92 2.48 2.51
C LEU A 7 -10.60 1.19 2.03
N LEU A 8 -11.92 1.14 2.19
CA LEU A 8 -12.77 0.19 1.48
C LEU A 8 -13.41 0.93 0.30
N LEU A 9 -13.22 0.42 -0.90
CA LEU A 9 -13.72 1.01 -2.15
C LEU A 9 -14.72 0.05 -2.80
N ASP A 10 -15.81 0.58 -3.33
CA ASP A 10 -16.84 -0.17 -4.05
C ASP A 10 -16.73 0.07 -5.56
N ARG A 11 -16.27 -0.94 -6.30
CA ARG A 11 -16.07 -0.84 -7.74
C ARG A 11 -17.35 -0.91 -8.55
N ALA A 12 -18.49 -1.18 -7.93
CA ALA A 12 -19.79 -1.17 -8.60
C ALA A 12 -20.38 0.24 -8.75
N VAL A 13 -19.83 1.25 -8.08
CA VAL A 13 -20.32 2.63 -8.12
C VAL A 13 -19.26 3.61 -8.62
N ALA A 14 -19.69 4.63 -9.37
CA ALA A 14 -18.79 5.55 -10.06
C ALA A 14 -17.87 6.37 -9.14
N ASN A 15 -18.30 6.67 -7.92
CA ASN A 15 -17.53 7.45 -6.93
C ASN A 15 -16.76 6.59 -5.93
N LEU A 16 -16.77 5.26 -6.10
CA LEU A 16 -16.10 4.27 -5.24
C LEU A 16 -16.56 4.21 -3.78
N GLN A 17 -17.61 4.92 -3.38
CA GLN A 17 -18.07 4.96 -1.99
C GLN A 17 -18.97 3.76 -1.68
N PRO A 18 -18.64 2.92 -0.67
CA PRO A 18 -19.52 1.84 -0.25
C PRO A 18 -20.89 2.36 0.20
N GLY A 19 -21.95 1.71 -0.26
CA GLY A 19 -23.32 1.96 0.18
C GLY A 19 -23.74 1.09 1.38
N ILE A 20 -24.98 1.30 1.86
CA ILE A 20 -25.58 0.48 2.93
C ILE A 20 -25.81 -0.96 2.48
N ASN A 21 -26.12 -1.14 1.19
CA ASN A 21 -26.31 -2.46 0.58
C ASN A 21 -25.00 -2.97 0.00
N SER A 22 -24.73 -4.26 0.17
CA SER A 22 -23.52 -4.85 -0.36
C SER A 22 -23.56 -4.95 -1.89
N SER A 23 -22.51 -4.48 -2.57
CA SER A 23 -22.30 -4.70 -4.01
C SER A 23 -21.52 -5.98 -4.31
N GLN A 24 -20.91 -6.58 -3.28
CA GLN A 24 -19.97 -7.71 -3.38
C GLN A 24 -18.76 -7.44 -4.31
N ASN A 25 -18.47 -6.19 -4.67
CA ASN A 25 -17.39 -5.81 -5.58
C ASN A 25 -16.44 -4.80 -4.91
N TYR A 26 -15.81 -5.25 -3.83
CA TYR A 26 -14.99 -4.41 -2.98
C TYR A 26 -13.50 -4.56 -3.24
N VAL A 27 -12.77 -3.47 -3.00
CA VAL A 27 -11.30 -3.47 -2.94
C VAL A 27 -10.87 -2.79 -1.64
N LEU A 28 -9.91 -3.42 -0.96
CA LEU A 28 -9.16 -2.78 0.11
C LEU A 28 -7.97 -2.03 -0.50
N ALA A 29 -7.89 -0.73 -0.25
CA ALA A 29 -6.77 0.10 -0.67
C ALA A 29 -6.00 0.59 0.55
N VAL A 30 -4.67 0.60 0.46
CA VAL A 30 -3.79 1.24 1.43
C VAL A 30 -3.07 2.37 0.70
N ILE A 31 -3.30 3.59 1.14
CA ILE A 31 -2.57 4.76 0.66
C ILE A 31 -1.46 5.02 1.65
N THR A 32 -0.23 5.04 1.18
CA THR A 32 0.93 5.32 2.03
C THR A 32 1.83 6.38 1.43
N GLU A 33 2.41 7.20 2.29
CA GLU A 33 3.46 8.15 1.96
C GLU A 33 4.75 7.75 2.69
N TYR A 34 5.84 7.66 1.93
CA TYR A 34 7.15 7.30 2.45
C TYR A 34 8.25 8.03 1.68
N ASP A 35 9.40 8.19 2.34
CA ASP A 35 10.59 8.77 1.77
C ASP A 35 11.60 7.67 1.41
N GLY A 36 12.13 7.68 0.19
CA GLY A 36 13.06 6.65 -0.31
C GLY A 36 12.39 5.50 -1.06
N SER A 37 13.02 4.32 -1.05
CA SER A 37 12.59 3.19 -1.88
C SER A 37 11.43 2.40 -1.27
N PHE A 38 10.56 1.88 -2.14
CA PHE A 38 9.46 0.99 -1.76
C PHE A 38 9.95 -0.25 -1.01
N ASP A 39 11.02 -0.90 -1.49
CA ASP A 39 11.55 -2.12 -0.89
C ASP A 39 12.01 -1.93 0.57
N LYS A 40 12.63 -0.79 0.88
CA LYS A 40 13.04 -0.48 2.25
C LYS A 40 11.81 -0.18 3.11
N TYR A 41 10.91 0.65 2.59
CA TYR A 41 9.67 0.99 3.27
C TYR A 41 8.86 -0.26 3.63
N ILE A 42 8.57 -1.15 2.67
CA ILE A 42 7.67 -2.28 2.91
C ILE A 42 8.24 -3.28 3.93
N GLN A 43 9.57 -3.45 3.97
CA GLN A 43 10.23 -4.30 4.96
C GLN A 43 10.12 -3.74 6.38
N ASP A 44 10.37 -2.45 6.56
CA ASP A 44 10.25 -1.79 7.87
C ASP A 44 8.78 -1.68 8.29
N PHE A 45 7.88 -1.48 7.32
CA PHE A 45 6.45 -1.45 7.55
C PHE A 45 5.92 -2.80 8.07
N VAL A 46 6.34 -3.93 7.47
CA VAL A 46 5.93 -5.25 7.97
C VAL A 46 6.40 -5.52 9.40
N LYS A 47 7.58 -5.04 9.81
CA LYS A 47 8.06 -5.22 11.18
C LYS A 47 7.15 -4.53 12.21
N GLU A 48 6.69 -3.33 11.89
CA GLU A 48 5.91 -2.51 12.83
C GLU A 48 4.39 -2.79 12.75
N VAL A 49 3.85 -3.05 11.54
CA VAL A 49 2.41 -3.18 11.30
C VAL A 49 1.99 -4.55 10.75
N GLY A 50 2.86 -5.55 10.78
CA GLY A 50 2.59 -6.90 10.29
C GLY A 50 1.25 -7.50 10.75
N PRO A 51 0.91 -7.45 12.06
CA PRO A 51 -0.38 -7.95 12.55
C PRO A 51 -1.61 -7.24 11.96
N ILE A 52 -1.49 -5.97 11.55
CA ILE A 52 -2.58 -5.23 10.89
C ILE A 52 -2.81 -5.79 9.49
N PHE A 53 -1.74 -6.06 8.74
CA PHE A 53 -1.87 -6.73 7.44
C PHE A 53 -2.40 -8.15 7.57
N ASP A 54 -1.97 -8.90 8.58
CA ASP A 54 -2.50 -10.24 8.85
C ASP A 54 -4.02 -10.20 9.09
N ALA A 55 -4.54 -9.13 9.71
CA ALA A 55 -5.98 -8.93 9.86
C ALA A 55 -6.66 -8.56 8.54
N LEU A 56 -6.08 -7.64 7.76
CA LEU A 56 -6.66 -7.18 6.49
C LEU A 56 -6.67 -8.27 5.40
N LEU A 57 -5.58 -9.04 5.28
CA LEU A 57 -5.40 -10.05 4.25
C LEU A 57 -6.36 -11.23 4.39
N GLN A 58 -6.99 -11.41 5.55
CA GLN A 58 -8.08 -12.40 5.73
C GLN A 58 -9.29 -12.10 4.84
N PHE A 59 -9.45 -10.85 4.42
CA PHE A 59 -10.54 -10.39 3.56
C PHE A 59 -10.13 -10.24 2.09
N VAL A 60 -8.90 -10.64 1.73
CA VAL A 60 -8.35 -10.46 0.39
C VAL A 60 -8.20 -11.81 -0.30
N ASP A 61 -8.85 -11.93 -1.46
CA ASP A 61 -8.81 -13.16 -2.27
C ASP A 61 -7.37 -13.55 -2.63
N GLY A 62 -7.02 -14.81 -2.34
CA GLY A 62 -5.70 -15.36 -2.66
C GLY A 62 -4.56 -14.93 -1.73
N ALA A 63 -4.82 -14.13 -0.69
CA ALA A 63 -3.79 -13.62 0.22
C ALA A 63 -3.50 -14.52 1.43
N SER A 64 -4.26 -15.61 1.64
CA SER A 64 -4.14 -16.45 2.84
C SER A 64 -2.73 -17.02 3.08
N LYS A 65 -1.98 -17.30 2.01
CA LYS A 65 -0.61 -17.83 2.09
C LYS A 65 0.43 -16.79 2.51
N LEU A 66 0.06 -15.52 2.57
CA LEU A 66 0.93 -14.43 2.97
C LEU A 66 0.95 -14.26 4.50
N ILE A 67 -0.03 -14.84 5.22
CA ILE A 67 -0.20 -14.70 6.66
C ILE A 67 0.59 -15.81 7.39
N PRO A 68 1.44 -15.49 8.40
CA PRO A 68 1.77 -14.14 8.86
C PRO A 68 2.78 -13.46 7.92
N VAL A 69 2.56 -12.17 7.62
CA VAL A 69 3.40 -11.42 6.67
C VAL A 69 4.86 -11.33 7.11
N ALA A 70 5.12 -11.32 8.43
CA ALA A 70 6.46 -11.30 9.00
C ALA A 70 7.32 -12.51 8.57
N ASN A 71 6.70 -13.66 8.31
CA ASN A 71 7.39 -14.88 7.87
C ASN A 71 7.42 -15.04 6.34
N ASN A 72 6.67 -14.20 5.62
CA ASN A 72 6.46 -14.31 4.18
C ASN A 72 6.77 -12.98 3.46
N THR A 73 7.69 -12.19 3.99
CA THR A 73 7.97 -10.81 3.55
C THR A 73 8.20 -10.70 2.04
N ALA A 74 9.00 -11.60 1.45
CA ALA A 74 9.25 -11.60 0.01
C ALA A 74 7.97 -11.85 -0.82
N ALA A 75 7.15 -12.82 -0.42
CA ALA A 75 5.89 -13.12 -1.11
C ALA A 75 4.88 -11.98 -0.93
N PHE A 76 4.85 -11.37 0.25
CA PHE A 76 4.02 -10.20 0.54
C PHE A 76 4.45 -8.99 -0.29
N THR A 77 5.74 -8.66 -0.35
CA THR A 77 6.28 -7.57 -1.19
C THR A 77 5.91 -7.79 -2.65
N ALA A 78 6.07 -9.00 -3.18
CA ALA A 78 5.69 -9.32 -4.55
C ALA A 78 4.17 -9.19 -4.78
N PHE A 79 3.35 -9.56 -3.78
CA PHE A 79 1.91 -9.38 -3.84
C PHE A 79 1.53 -7.89 -3.88
N ILE A 80 2.13 -7.05 -3.04
CA ILE A 80 1.86 -5.61 -3.06
C ILE A 80 2.33 -4.99 -4.39
N ALA A 81 3.55 -5.27 -4.84
CA ALA A 81 4.07 -4.73 -6.11
C ALA A 81 3.17 -5.10 -7.31
N LYS A 82 2.62 -6.32 -7.34
CA LYS A 82 1.68 -6.75 -8.39
C LYS A 82 0.34 -6.01 -8.35
N ASN A 83 -0.12 -5.62 -7.17
CA ASN A 83 -1.41 -4.96 -6.95
C ASN A 83 -1.28 -3.46 -6.70
N ASP A 84 -0.09 -2.90 -6.88
CA ASP A 84 0.17 -1.49 -6.66
C ASP A 84 -0.44 -0.67 -7.80
N ALA A 85 -1.62 -0.11 -7.53
CA ALA A 85 -2.31 0.75 -8.46
C ALA A 85 -1.49 2.00 -8.82
N SER A 86 -0.50 2.39 -8.01
CA SER A 86 0.36 3.53 -8.31
C SER A 86 1.39 3.24 -9.40
N GLN A 87 1.67 1.98 -9.72
CA GLN A 87 2.76 1.61 -10.63
C GLN A 87 2.29 1.13 -12.02
N HIS A 88 1.00 1.29 -12.35
CA HIS A 88 0.47 0.94 -13.67
C HIS A 88 0.76 2.02 -14.73
N ASP A 89 1.01 1.66 -15.99
CA ASP A 89 0.99 2.63 -17.10
C ASP A 89 -0.46 3.01 -17.44
N LEU A 90 -0.86 4.27 -17.66
CA LEU A 90 -0.11 5.54 -17.74
C LEU A 90 -0.17 6.34 -16.42
N ASN A 91 0.39 5.85 -15.33
CA ASN A 91 0.39 6.59 -14.07
C ASN A 91 1.55 7.59 -13.95
N GLN A 92 1.67 8.46 -14.96
CA GLN A 92 2.68 9.54 -14.98
C GLN A 92 2.23 10.78 -14.21
N GLY A 93 1.02 10.76 -13.61
CA GLY A 93 0.39 11.90 -12.96
C GLY A 93 0.46 11.90 -11.43
N LEU A 94 1.00 10.86 -10.80
CA LEU A 94 1.27 10.91 -9.36
C LEU A 94 2.48 11.81 -9.12
N TYR A 95 2.23 12.95 -8.51
CA TYR A 95 3.21 14.00 -8.26
C TYR A 95 4.22 13.58 -7.20
N GLN A 96 5.51 13.57 -7.54
CA GLN A 96 6.58 13.69 -6.56
C GLN A 96 6.86 15.17 -6.33
N ALA A 97 6.89 15.61 -5.08
CA ALA A 97 7.20 17.01 -4.75
C ALA A 97 8.69 17.34 -5.00
N TYR A 98 9.55 16.33 -4.99
CA TYR A 98 11.00 16.46 -5.11
C TYR A 98 11.59 15.24 -5.85
N ASP A 99 12.65 15.46 -6.63
CA ASP A 99 13.42 14.38 -7.29
C ASP A 99 14.44 13.71 -6.35
N ALA A 100 14.56 14.21 -5.12
CA ALA A 100 15.47 13.74 -4.08
C ALA A 100 14.69 13.36 -2.81
N THR A 101 15.19 12.36 -2.07
CA THR A 101 14.63 12.00 -0.76
C THR A 101 14.84 13.15 0.23
N VAL A 102 13.99 13.21 1.27
CA VAL A 102 14.15 14.19 2.36
C VAL A 102 15.51 14.04 3.02
N GLN A 103 16.02 12.82 3.13
CA GLN A 103 17.38 12.56 3.63
C GLN A 103 18.47 13.16 2.74
N THR A 104 18.34 13.03 1.41
CA THR A 104 19.28 13.66 0.47
C THR A 104 19.19 15.19 0.54
N ILE A 105 17.99 15.74 0.64
CA ILE A 105 17.80 17.19 0.79
C ILE A 105 18.44 17.66 2.10
N LEU A 106 18.15 17.01 3.22
CA LEU A 106 18.70 17.34 4.54
C LEU A 106 20.23 17.30 4.55
N ALA A 107 20.83 16.27 3.94
CA ALA A 107 22.28 16.13 3.86
C ALA A 107 22.95 17.19 2.97
N SER A 108 22.18 17.88 2.11
CA SER A 108 22.66 18.95 1.24
C SER A 108 22.54 20.36 1.84
N LEU A 109 21.89 20.49 3.01
CA LEU A 109 21.76 21.77 3.71
C LEU A 109 23.06 22.12 4.44
N PRO A 110 23.46 23.41 4.46
CA PRO A 110 24.70 23.89 5.09
C PRO A 110 24.67 23.87 6.61
#